data_AF-A0A7W1D282-F1
#
_entry.id   AF-A0A7W1D282-F1
#
_cell.length_a   1.000
_cell.length_b   1.000
_cell.length_c   1.000
_cell.angle_alpha   90.00
_cell.angle_beta   90.00
_cell.angle_gamma   90.00
#
_symmetry.space_group_name_H-M   'P 1'
#
loop_
_entity.id
_entity.type
_entity.pdbx_description
1 polymer ?
#
loop_
_entity_poly.entity_id
_entity_poly.type
_entity_poly.pdbx_seq_one_letter_code
_entity_poly.pdbx_strand_id
1 'polypeptide(L)'
;MSDTQKSSQSIGESGVSLRPLPLPDFGVPDKRPELPEAEYENRIDALRASAGTEWIVVYGDREHFANLAYLTCFDPRFEEAVLVLGPGDVRCLLVGNEGLGYSSVVVVPRLDIVLCQSLSLMGQDRSNSPSLRQCLADMGIGSGDRVGVVGWKYFSEEEWEGSSPGIAVPAFLLDSLRDLVSSEGTVEDITLALLDPEHGLRSRACA
;
A
#
# COMPACT_ATOMS: atom_id res chain seq x y z
N MET A 1 74.10 24.10 -31.60
CA MET A 1 73.03 24.81 -30.88
C MET A 1 71.78 23.95 -31.05
N SER A 2 71.70 22.90 -30.23
CA SER A 2 70.92 22.86 -28.99
C SER A 2 69.44 22.87 -29.29
N ASP A 3 68.83 21.69 -29.34
CA ASP A 3 67.42 21.59 -28.99
C ASP A 3 67.18 20.43 -28.03
N THR A 4 66.58 20.85 -26.93
CA THR A 4 66.39 20.18 -25.66
C THR A 4 65.28 19.15 -25.78
N GLN A 5 65.57 17.88 -25.41
CA GLN A 5 64.53 16.90 -25.11
C GLN A 5 63.62 17.43 -24.00
N LYS A 6 62.36 17.74 -24.32
CA LYS A 6 61.29 17.78 -23.32
C LYS A 6 60.65 16.40 -23.24
N SER A 7 60.98 15.66 -22.19
CA SER A 7 60.23 14.46 -21.80
C SER A 7 58.87 14.88 -21.25
N SER A 8 57.82 14.70 -22.03
CA SER A 8 56.46 14.64 -21.50
C SER A 8 56.24 13.25 -20.92
N GLN A 9 56.34 13.12 -19.59
CA GLN A 9 55.76 11.98 -18.90
C GLN A 9 54.23 12.13 -19.00
N SER A 10 53.59 11.33 -19.86
CA SER A 10 52.13 11.18 -19.84
C SER A 10 51.76 10.28 -18.67
N ILE A 11 50.95 10.82 -17.76
CA ILE A 11 50.24 10.05 -16.75
C ILE A 11 49.34 9.07 -17.52
N GLY A 12 49.62 7.77 -17.40
CA GLY A 12 48.88 6.74 -18.11
C GLY A 12 47.41 6.78 -17.73
N GLU A 13 46.54 7.02 -18.73
CA GLU A 13 45.11 6.86 -18.60
C GLU A 13 44.83 5.39 -18.24
N SER A 14 44.39 5.15 -17.00
CA SER A 14 43.86 3.85 -16.58
C SER A 14 42.61 3.55 -17.41
N GLY A 15 42.80 2.93 -18.57
CA GLY A 15 41.77 2.70 -19.56
C GLY A 15 40.66 1.79 -19.01
N VAL A 16 39.50 2.36 -18.75
CA VAL A 16 38.27 1.58 -18.55
C VAL A 16 37.84 1.06 -19.91
N SER A 17 37.68 -0.26 -20.05
CA SER A 17 37.13 -0.88 -21.26
C SER A 17 35.87 -1.67 -20.91
N LEU A 18 34.86 -1.56 -21.77
CA LEU A 18 33.64 -2.34 -21.64
C LEU A 18 33.87 -3.72 -22.27
N ARG A 19 33.47 -4.77 -21.55
CA ARG A 19 33.45 -6.13 -22.06
C ARG A 19 32.00 -6.62 -22.12
N PRO A 20 31.54 -7.15 -23.27
CA PRO A 20 30.26 -7.84 -23.32
C PRO A 20 30.36 -9.13 -22.48
N LEU A 21 29.52 -9.23 -21.46
CA LEU A 21 29.31 -10.45 -20.70
C LEU A 21 27.99 -11.07 -21.19
N PRO A 22 27.97 -12.36 -21.56
CA PRO A 22 26.71 -13.05 -21.79
C PRO A 22 25.91 -13.05 -20.50
N LEU A 23 24.60 -12.77 -20.59
CA LEU A 23 23.73 -12.94 -19.44
C LEU A 23 23.69 -14.43 -19.05
N PRO A 24 23.66 -14.77 -17.76
CA PRO A 24 23.36 -16.12 -17.31
C PRO A 24 22.03 -16.58 -17.91
N ASP A 25 21.91 -17.87 -18.22
CA ASP A 25 20.61 -18.45 -18.52
C ASP A 25 19.82 -18.59 -17.21
N PHE A 26 18.79 -17.74 -17.06
CA PHE A 26 17.92 -17.75 -15.89
C PHE A 26 16.78 -18.77 -16.02
N GLY A 27 16.59 -19.38 -17.20
CA GLY A 27 15.45 -20.21 -17.52
C GLY A 27 14.12 -19.43 -17.50
N VAL A 28 13.02 -20.15 -17.76
CA VAL A 28 11.65 -19.67 -17.52
C VAL A 28 11.04 -20.60 -16.48
N PRO A 29 10.55 -20.09 -15.33
CA PRO A 29 9.89 -20.94 -14.35
C PRO A 29 8.68 -21.64 -14.96
N ASP A 30 8.61 -22.97 -14.85
CA ASP A 30 7.47 -23.77 -15.33
C ASP A 30 6.19 -23.50 -14.53
N LYS A 31 6.33 -22.99 -13.31
CA LYS A 31 5.22 -22.65 -12.42
C LYS A 31 5.43 -21.26 -11.84
N ARG A 32 4.34 -20.50 -11.79
CA ARG A 32 4.29 -19.27 -11.02
C ARG A 32 4.36 -19.64 -9.52
N PRO A 33 5.22 -18.99 -8.72
CA PRO A 33 5.16 -19.11 -7.27
C PRO A 33 3.83 -18.60 -6.75
N GLU A 34 3.16 -19.39 -5.92
CA GLU A 34 1.94 -19.02 -5.22
C GLU A 34 2.27 -18.83 -3.74
N LEU A 35 1.77 -17.75 -3.14
CA LEU A 35 1.87 -17.54 -1.70
C LEU A 35 0.72 -18.28 -1.02
N PRO A 36 0.99 -19.06 0.05
CA PRO A 36 -0.06 -19.76 0.78
C PRO A 36 -0.97 -18.77 1.49
N GLU A 37 -2.26 -19.12 1.66
CA GLU A 37 -3.25 -18.29 2.36
C GLU A 37 -2.77 -17.86 3.77
N ALA A 38 -2.10 -18.77 4.48
CA ALA A 38 -1.54 -18.54 5.81
C ALA A 38 -0.53 -17.38 5.84
N GLU A 39 0.17 -17.10 4.73
CA GLU A 39 1.08 -15.97 4.66
C GLU A 39 0.32 -14.63 4.70
N TYR A 40 -0.82 -14.55 4.02
CA TYR A 40 -1.67 -13.35 4.07
C TYR A 40 -2.31 -13.16 5.45
N GLU A 41 -2.75 -14.25 6.09
CA GLU A 41 -3.24 -14.20 7.47
C GLU A 41 -2.16 -13.69 8.43
N ASN A 42 -0.94 -14.23 8.36
CA ASN A 42 0.19 -13.79 9.19
C ASN A 42 0.49 -12.30 9.02
N ARG A 43 0.45 -11.78 7.78
CA ARG A 43 0.68 -10.36 7.49
C ARG A 43 -0.41 -9.46 8.08
N ILE A 44 -1.67 -9.86 7.96
CA ILE A 44 -2.80 -9.14 8.54
C ILE A 44 -2.71 -9.14 10.06
N ASP A 45 -2.39 -10.28 10.68
CA ASP A 45 -2.25 -10.40 12.12
C ASP A 45 -1.06 -9.58 12.64
N ALA A 46 0.06 -9.57 11.92
CA ALA A 46 1.22 -8.73 12.25
C ALA A 46 0.90 -7.24 12.14
N LEU A 47 0.12 -6.82 11.14
CA LEU A 47 -0.33 -5.44 11.00
C LEU A 47 -1.28 -5.05 12.15
N ARG A 48 -2.22 -5.92 12.51
CA ARG A 48 -3.12 -5.71 13.66
C ARG A 48 -2.35 -5.56 14.97
N ALA A 49 -1.33 -6.38 15.18
CA ALA A 49 -0.51 -6.33 16.38
C ALA A 49 0.31 -5.03 16.49
N SER A 50 0.69 -4.40 15.38
CA SER A 50 1.51 -3.18 15.36
C SER A 50 0.71 -1.88 15.27
N ALA A 51 -0.56 -1.93 14.87
CA ALA A 51 -1.35 -0.75 14.53
C ALA A 51 -1.78 0.14 15.72
N GLY A 52 -1.84 -0.40 16.95
CA GLY A 52 -2.28 0.36 18.15
C GLY A 52 -3.74 0.84 18.12
N THR A 53 -4.52 0.45 17.11
CA THR A 53 -5.89 0.89 16.83
C THR A 53 -6.79 -0.32 16.55
N GLU A 54 -8.09 -0.17 16.81
CA GLU A 54 -9.07 -1.26 16.63
C GLU A 54 -9.46 -1.42 15.16
N TRP A 55 -9.48 -0.30 14.44
CA TRP A 55 -9.80 -0.22 13.02
C TRP A 55 -8.56 0.14 12.23
N ILE A 56 -8.32 -0.58 11.14
CA ILE A 56 -7.22 -0.34 10.20
C ILE A 56 -7.82 -0.19 8.81
N VAL A 57 -7.49 0.91 8.15
CA VAL A 57 -7.93 1.23 6.80
C VAL A 57 -6.70 1.37 5.91
N VAL A 58 -6.58 0.52 4.90
CA VAL A 58 -5.46 0.55 3.95
C VAL A 58 -5.98 0.99 2.59
N TYR A 59 -5.44 2.09 2.09
CA TYR A 59 -5.77 2.61 0.77
C TYR A 59 -4.81 2.09 -0.30
N GLY A 60 -5.30 1.95 -1.53
CA GLY A 60 -4.44 1.81 -2.70
C GLY A 60 -5.15 2.17 -4.00
N ASP A 61 -4.39 2.74 -4.92
CA ASP A 61 -4.75 3.00 -6.31
C ASP A 61 -3.72 2.36 -7.25
N ARG A 62 -3.84 2.61 -8.54
CA ARG A 62 -2.91 2.14 -9.58
C ARG A 62 -1.43 2.40 -9.26
N GLU A 63 -1.10 3.55 -8.67
CA GLU A 63 0.28 3.94 -8.39
C GLU A 63 0.75 3.47 -7.00
N HIS A 64 -0.19 3.27 -6.08
CA HIS A 64 0.09 3.10 -4.65
C HIS A 64 -0.54 1.85 -4.03
N PHE A 65 -0.80 0.80 -4.80
CA PHE A 65 -1.45 -0.43 -4.33
C PHE A 65 -0.56 -1.39 -3.55
N ALA A 66 0.74 -1.14 -3.43
CA ALA A 66 1.68 -2.15 -2.96
C ALA A 66 1.40 -2.62 -1.51
N ASN A 67 0.82 -1.76 -0.67
CA ASN A 67 0.31 -2.13 0.66
C ASN A 67 -0.87 -3.10 0.58
N LEU A 68 -1.85 -2.80 -0.28
CA LEU A 68 -2.98 -3.70 -0.53
C LEU A 68 -2.52 -5.03 -1.08
N ALA A 69 -1.73 -5.05 -2.15
CA ALA A 69 -1.26 -6.29 -2.76
C ALA A 69 -0.44 -7.16 -1.80
N TYR A 70 0.35 -6.54 -0.92
CA TYR A 70 1.08 -7.27 0.12
C TYR A 70 0.13 -8.00 1.09
N LEU A 71 -0.99 -7.37 1.46
CA LEU A 71 -1.95 -7.91 2.43
C LEU A 71 -3.03 -8.80 1.80
N THR A 72 -3.36 -8.61 0.52
CA THR A 72 -4.56 -9.23 -0.09
C THR A 72 -4.34 -9.92 -1.43
N CYS A 73 -3.15 -9.77 -2.04
CA CYS A 73 -2.89 -10.13 -3.43
C CYS A 73 -3.69 -9.30 -4.47
N PHE A 74 -4.44 -8.29 -4.03
CA PHE A 74 -5.25 -7.46 -4.90
C PHE A 74 -4.48 -6.24 -5.41
N ASP A 75 -4.53 -6.00 -6.72
CA ASP A 75 -4.03 -4.80 -7.40
C ASP A 75 -5.23 -4.12 -8.07
N PRO A 76 -5.65 -2.90 -7.64
CA PRO A 76 -6.84 -2.18 -8.10
C PRO A 76 -6.78 -1.75 -9.58
N ARG A 77 -5.65 -1.96 -10.28
CA ARG A 77 -5.43 -1.74 -11.72
C ARG A 77 -5.58 -0.29 -12.17
N PHE A 78 -6.82 0.16 -12.32
CA PHE A 78 -7.19 1.49 -12.83
C PHE A 78 -8.11 2.23 -11.85
N GLU A 79 -8.61 1.53 -10.83
CA GLU A 79 -9.52 2.06 -9.82
C GLU A 79 -8.79 2.30 -8.49
N GLU A 80 -9.56 2.64 -7.47
CA GLU A 80 -9.12 2.68 -6.09
C GLU A 80 -9.69 1.46 -5.35
N ALA A 81 -9.04 1.05 -4.27
CA ALA A 81 -9.53 0.03 -3.35
C ALA A 81 -9.18 0.39 -1.91
N VAL A 82 -10.00 -0.11 -0.98
CA VAL A 82 -9.82 0.13 0.45
C VAL A 82 -10.00 -1.18 1.20
N LEU A 83 -8.97 -1.65 1.89
CA LEU A 83 -9.07 -2.75 2.85
C LEU A 83 -9.43 -2.17 4.21
N VAL A 84 -10.45 -2.73 4.85
CA VAL A 84 -10.91 -2.40 6.19
C VAL A 84 -10.77 -3.63 7.07
N LEU A 85 -10.04 -3.49 8.16
CA LEU A 85 -9.87 -4.50 9.20
C LEU A 85 -10.44 -3.91 10.49
N GLY A 86 -11.42 -4.57 11.10
CA GLY A 86 -12.07 -4.09 12.33
C GLY A 86 -11.94 -5.06 13.50
N PRO A 87 -12.60 -4.80 14.64
CA PRO A 87 -12.67 -5.72 15.76
C PRO A 87 -13.16 -7.13 15.37
N GLY A 88 -12.67 -8.14 16.07
CA GLY A 88 -13.02 -9.55 15.80
C GLY A 88 -12.55 -10.01 14.42
N ASP A 89 -13.47 -10.61 13.66
CA ASP A 89 -13.18 -11.17 12.33
C ASP A 89 -13.53 -10.20 11.18
N VAL A 90 -13.83 -8.93 11.45
CA VAL A 90 -14.18 -7.96 10.39
C VAL A 90 -12.99 -7.75 9.46
N ARG A 91 -13.15 -8.18 8.20
CA ARG A 91 -12.18 -8.06 7.11
C ARG A 91 -12.96 -7.81 5.82
N CYS A 92 -12.87 -6.60 5.27
CA CYS A 92 -13.57 -6.23 4.04
C CYS A 92 -12.62 -5.55 3.05
N LEU A 93 -12.66 -5.92 1.77
CA LEU A 93 -12.02 -5.20 0.68
C LEU A 93 -13.09 -4.50 -0.15
N LEU A 94 -13.16 -3.18 -0.04
CA LEU A 94 -14.00 -2.33 -0.86
C LEU A 94 -13.34 -2.12 -2.22
N VAL A 95 -14.09 -2.38 -3.29
CA VAL A 95 -13.62 -2.30 -4.68
C VAL A 95 -14.60 -1.57 -5.57
N GLY A 96 -14.11 -0.96 -6.64
CA GLY A 96 -14.94 -0.42 -7.72
C GLY A 96 -15.50 -1.50 -8.65
N ASN A 97 -16.12 -1.06 -9.75
CA ASN A 97 -16.77 -1.93 -10.72
C ASN A 97 -15.80 -2.89 -11.40
N GLU A 98 -14.64 -2.38 -11.83
CA GLU A 98 -13.62 -3.20 -12.49
C GLU A 98 -12.93 -4.12 -11.48
N GLY A 99 -12.64 -3.59 -10.29
CA GLY A 99 -12.10 -4.31 -9.15
C GLY A 99 -12.94 -5.54 -8.77
N LEU A 100 -14.27 -5.39 -8.75
CA LEU A 100 -15.18 -6.51 -8.48
C LEU A 100 -15.00 -7.65 -9.48
N GLY A 101 -14.82 -7.32 -10.77
CA GLY A 101 -14.75 -8.29 -11.87
C GLY A 101 -13.58 -9.27 -11.82
N TYR A 102 -12.47 -8.93 -11.14
CA TYR A 102 -11.33 -9.84 -10.95
C TYR A 102 -11.01 -10.12 -9.48
N SER A 103 -11.91 -9.80 -8.56
CA SER A 103 -11.74 -10.05 -7.12
C SER A 103 -11.45 -11.51 -6.75
N SER A 104 -11.68 -12.47 -7.65
CA SER A 104 -11.30 -13.89 -7.52
C SER A 104 -9.80 -14.14 -7.37
N VAL A 105 -8.93 -13.15 -7.61
CA VAL A 105 -7.49 -13.25 -7.32
C VAL A 105 -7.17 -13.19 -5.82
N VAL A 106 -8.11 -12.69 -5.01
CA VAL A 106 -7.97 -12.60 -3.56
C VAL A 106 -8.14 -13.99 -2.96
N VAL A 107 -7.09 -14.45 -2.28
CA VAL A 107 -7.05 -15.76 -1.60
C VAL A 107 -7.04 -15.64 -0.07
N VAL A 108 -7.24 -14.43 0.46
CA VAL A 108 -7.24 -14.20 1.90
C VAL A 108 -8.47 -14.87 2.55
N PRO A 109 -8.29 -15.74 3.55
CA PRO A 109 -9.41 -16.37 4.22
C PRO A 109 -10.29 -15.35 4.94
N ARG A 110 -11.61 -15.51 4.81
CA ARG A 110 -12.63 -14.70 5.47
C ARG A 110 -12.51 -13.20 5.16
N LEU A 111 -12.07 -12.84 3.96
CA LEU A 111 -12.09 -11.46 3.46
C LEU A 111 -13.33 -11.25 2.58
N ASP A 112 -14.24 -10.40 3.02
CA ASP A 112 -15.43 -10.05 2.25
C ASP A 112 -15.09 -9.03 1.16
N ILE A 113 -15.58 -9.25 -0.06
CA ILE A 113 -15.44 -8.29 -1.16
C ILE A 113 -16.72 -7.46 -1.24
N VAL A 114 -16.59 -6.13 -1.13
CA VAL A 114 -17.72 -5.20 -1.11
C VAL A 114 -17.63 -4.25 -2.28
N LEU A 115 -18.68 -4.19 -3.10
CA LEU A 115 -18.79 -3.18 -4.16
C LEU A 115 -19.01 -1.80 -3.54
N CYS A 116 -18.10 -0.87 -3.82
CA CYS A 116 -18.18 0.53 -3.43
C CYS A 116 -17.89 1.40 -4.64
N GLN A 117 -18.92 1.76 -5.40
CA GLN A 117 -18.80 2.44 -6.68
C GLN A 117 -18.27 3.88 -6.56
N SER A 118 -18.17 4.44 -5.35
CA SER A 118 -17.39 5.65 -5.09
C SER A 118 -15.93 5.53 -5.56
N LEU A 119 -15.37 4.32 -5.53
CA LEU A 119 -13.99 3.97 -5.92
C LEU A 119 -13.85 3.61 -7.41
N SER A 120 -14.94 3.62 -8.17
CA SER A 120 -14.93 3.28 -9.60
C SER A 120 -14.38 4.41 -10.46
N LEU A 121 -14.16 4.16 -11.75
CA LEU A 121 -13.77 5.20 -12.70
C LEU A 121 -14.87 6.24 -12.95
N MET A 122 -14.47 7.45 -13.32
CA MET A 122 -15.42 8.51 -13.72
C MET A 122 -16.19 8.09 -14.98
N GLY A 123 -17.47 8.46 -15.07
CA GLY A 123 -18.30 8.18 -16.25
C GLY A 123 -18.93 6.78 -16.29
N GLN A 124 -18.64 5.91 -15.32
CA GLN A 124 -19.37 4.66 -15.11
C GLN A 124 -20.65 4.89 -14.31
N ASP A 125 -21.61 3.95 -14.39
CA ASP A 125 -22.77 3.92 -13.48
C ASP A 125 -22.31 3.63 -12.05
N ARG A 126 -22.78 4.45 -11.10
CA ARG A 126 -22.45 4.38 -9.67
C ARG A 126 -23.69 4.35 -8.77
N SER A 127 -24.84 3.92 -9.31
CA SER A 127 -26.13 3.93 -8.61
C SER A 127 -26.47 2.63 -7.86
N ASN A 128 -25.62 1.60 -7.94
CA ASN A 128 -25.85 0.25 -7.45
C ASN A 128 -25.12 -0.08 -6.13
N SER A 129 -24.43 0.89 -5.51
CA SER A 129 -23.84 0.71 -4.18
C SER A 129 -24.12 1.91 -3.26
N PRO A 130 -24.04 1.72 -1.93
CA PRO A 130 -23.96 2.85 -1.00
C PRO A 130 -22.73 3.74 -1.28
N SER A 131 -22.70 4.91 -0.66
CA SER A 131 -21.51 5.77 -0.65
C SER A 131 -20.39 5.13 0.17
N LEU A 132 -19.13 5.50 -0.09
CA LEU A 132 -17.99 5.05 0.72
C LEU A 132 -18.24 5.21 2.23
N ARG A 133 -18.70 6.39 2.64
CA ARG A 133 -19.03 6.69 4.04
C ARG A 133 -20.06 5.70 4.59
N GLN A 134 -21.11 5.39 3.84
CA GLN A 134 -22.12 4.44 4.27
C GLN A 134 -21.56 3.01 4.34
N CYS A 135 -20.76 2.58 3.36
CA CYS A 135 -20.08 1.29 3.40
C CYS A 135 -19.20 1.13 4.65
N LEU A 136 -18.44 2.17 5.01
CA LEU A 136 -17.60 2.19 6.22
C LEU A 136 -18.46 2.13 7.50
N ALA A 137 -19.57 2.86 7.55
CA ALA A 137 -20.51 2.83 8.67
C ALA A 137 -21.18 1.45 8.82
N ASP A 138 -21.59 0.83 7.71
CA ASP A 138 -22.23 -0.49 7.69
C ASP A 138 -21.28 -1.59 8.19
N MET A 139 -19.96 -1.41 8.04
CA MET A 139 -18.95 -2.29 8.62
C MET A 139 -18.83 -2.13 10.13
N GLY A 140 -19.25 -0.99 10.69
CA GLY A 140 -19.28 -0.72 12.13
C GLY A 140 -18.40 0.44 12.59
N ILE A 141 -17.73 1.16 11.68
CA ILE A 141 -16.95 2.36 12.05
C ILE A 141 -17.93 3.47 12.45
N GLY A 142 -17.76 4.02 13.65
CA GLY A 142 -18.62 5.06 14.19
C GLY A 142 -17.96 5.95 15.25
N SER A 143 -18.79 6.76 15.93
CA SER A 143 -18.33 7.78 16.87
C SER A 143 -17.49 7.17 17.99
N GLY A 144 -16.34 7.78 18.28
CA GLY A 144 -15.44 7.33 19.34
C GLY A 144 -14.42 6.27 18.92
N ASP A 145 -14.52 5.73 17.70
CA ASP A 145 -13.55 4.76 17.20
C ASP A 145 -12.18 5.38 16.95
N ARG A 146 -11.13 4.57 17.14
CA ARG A 146 -9.75 4.90 16.74
C ARG A 146 -9.43 4.13 15.47
N VAL A 147 -9.15 4.87 14.39
CA VAL A 147 -8.87 4.32 13.07
C VAL A 147 -7.43 4.65 12.67
N GLY A 148 -6.60 3.61 12.54
CA GLY A 148 -5.31 3.72 11.88
C GLY A 148 -5.48 3.67 10.37
N VAL A 149 -4.90 4.62 9.64
CA VAL A 149 -4.90 4.67 8.19
C VAL A 149 -3.50 4.39 7.65
N VAL A 150 -3.41 3.50 6.67
CA VAL A 150 -2.21 3.26 5.88
C VAL A 150 -2.40 3.90 4.50
N GLY A 151 -1.61 4.94 4.24
CA GLY A 151 -1.49 5.62 2.96
C GLY A 151 -0.30 5.13 2.14
N TRP A 152 0.13 5.93 1.17
CA TRP A 152 1.26 5.59 0.29
C TRP A 152 2.63 6.05 0.80
N LYS A 153 2.66 6.95 1.78
CA LYS A 153 3.85 7.41 2.50
C LYS A 153 3.46 7.98 3.87
N TYR A 154 4.43 8.09 4.76
CA TYR A 154 4.33 8.80 6.03
C TYR A 154 5.19 10.07 5.99
N PHE A 155 5.03 10.93 7.00
CA PHE A 155 5.83 12.14 7.17
C PHE A 155 6.52 12.11 8.54
N SER A 156 7.74 12.61 8.62
CA SER A 156 8.40 12.91 9.89
C SER A 156 7.81 14.17 10.55
N GLU A 157 8.12 14.39 11.84
CA GLU A 157 7.69 15.59 12.56
C GLU A 157 8.24 16.87 11.91
N GLU A 158 9.42 16.80 11.27
CA GLU A 158 10.04 17.90 10.55
C GLU A 158 9.38 18.22 9.20
N GLU A 159 8.67 17.27 8.60
CA GLU A 159 8.02 17.43 7.30
C GLU A 159 6.56 17.89 7.39
N TRP A 160 5.92 17.73 8.56
CA TRP A 160 4.50 17.98 8.73
C TRP A 160 4.17 18.80 9.99
N GLU A 161 3.82 20.07 9.77
CA GLU A 161 3.44 21.02 10.83
C GLU A 161 1.91 21.14 11.00
N GLY A 162 1.13 20.23 10.40
CA GLY A 162 -0.33 20.29 10.43
C GLY A 162 -0.92 19.96 11.81
N SER A 163 -2.05 20.57 12.15
CA SER A 163 -2.78 20.33 13.41
C SER A 163 -3.44 18.95 13.52
N SER A 164 -3.45 18.18 12.43
CA SER A 164 -3.95 16.81 12.36
C SER A 164 -2.91 15.92 11.67
N PRO A 165 -2.92 14.60 11.90
CA PRO A 165 -1.98 13.69 11.25
C PRO A 165 -1.95 13.86 9.72
N GLY A 166 -0.75 13.95 9.16
CA GLY A 166 -0.52 14.02 7.72
C GLY A 166 -0.65 12.64 7.10
N ILE A 167 -1.83 12.27 6.63
CA ILE A 167 -2.10 10.95 6.07
C ILE A 167 -2.14 11.05 4.54
N ALA A 168 -1.27 10.29 3.86
CA ALA A 168 -1.17 10.29 2.40
C ALA A 168 -2.23 9.37 1.75
N VAL A 169 -3.47 9.86 1.72
CA VAL A 169 -4.65 9.23 1.07
C VAL A 169 -5.54 10.32 0.43
N PRO A 170 -6.50 9.97 -0.44
CA PRO A 170 -7.46 10.93 -0.98
C PRO A 170 -8.32 11.57 0.12
N ALA A 171 -8.59 12.87 -0.03
CA ALA A 171 -9.35 13.63 0.95
C ALA A 171 -10.73 13.04 1.25
N PHE A 172 -11.44 12.52 0.24
CA PHE A 172 -12.78 11.96 0.45
C PHE A 172 -12.80 10.72 1.37
N LEU A 173 -11.74 9.91 1.40
CA LEU A 173 -11.60 8.80 2.34
C LEU A 173 -11.36 9.33 3.76
N LEU A 174 -10.41 10.27 3.89
CA LEU A 174 -10.04 10.84 5.17
C LEU A 174 -11.20 11.62 5.81
N ASP A 175 -11.92 12.41 5.02
CA ASP A 175 -13.08 13.17 5.46
C ASP A 175 -14.24 12.24 5.84
N SER A 176 -14.45 11.14 5.10
CA SER A 176 -15.45 10.12 5.46
C SER A 176 -15.14 9.48 6.82
N LEU A 177 -13.88 9.13 7.07
CA LEU A 177 -13.46 8.54 8.35
C LEU A 177 -13.60 9.54 9.50
N ARG A 178 -13.11 10.76 9.33
CA ARG A 178 -13.18 11.83 10.35
C ARG A 178 -14.63 12.17 10.70
N ASP A 179 -15.52 12.20 9.72
CA ASP A 179 -16.94 12.44 9.96
C ASP A 179 -17.60 11.27 10.73
N LEU A 180 -17.22 10.02 10.42
CA LEU A 180 -17.77 8.84 11.12
C LEU A 180 -17.31 8.75 12.58
N VAL A 181 -16.01 8.96 12.83
CA VAL A 181 -15.46 8.85 14.20
C VAL A 181 -15.78 10.05 15.08
N SER A 182 -16.22 11.16 14.45
CA SER A 182 -16.55 12.42 15.09
C SER A 182 -15.37 13.03 15.88
N SER A 183 -15.64 14.07 16.68
CA SER A 183 -14.65 14.62 17.61
C SER A 183 -14.35 13.70 18.80
N GLU A 184 -15.10 12.61 18.97
CA GLU A 184 -14.92 11.65 20.06
C GLU A 184 -13.89 10.56 19.74
N GLY A 185 -13.58 10.36 18.45
CA GLY A 185 -12.62 9.36 17.97
C GLY A 185 -11.36 9.96 17.36
N THR A 186 -10.50 9.12 16.79
CA THR A 186 -9.24 9.54 16.16
C THR A 186 -9.03 8.86 14.80
N VAL A 187 -8.37 9.59 13.89
CA VAL A 187 -7.85 9.06 12.63
C VAL A 187 -6.36 9.34 12.61
N GLU A 188 -5.55 8.29 12.64
CA GLU A 188 -4.10 8.33 12.84
C GLU A 188 -3.35 7.74 11.64
N ASP A 189 -2.13 8.24 11.37
CA ASP A 189 -1.27 7.62 10.37
C ASP A 189 -0.52 6.43 10.98
N ILE A 190 -0.71 5.24 10.42
CA ILE A 190 0.01 4.03 10.79
C ILE A 190 0.81 3.46 9.61
N THR A 191 1.05 4.25 8.57
CA THR A 191 1.76 3.82 7.35
C THR A 191 3.15 3.26 7.66
N LEU A 192 3.82 3.77 8.69
CA LEU A 192 5.11 3.26 9.20
C LEU A 192 5.09 1.76 9.52
N ALA A 193 3.95 1.22 9.99
CA ALA A 193 3.82 -0.21 10.28
C ALA A 193 4.16 -1.10 9.07
N LEU A 194 3.89 -0.61 7.85
CA LEU A 194 4.26 -1.30 6.62
C LEU A 194 5.56 -0.79 6.01
N LEU A 195 5.81 0.52 6.04
CA LEU A 195 6.82 1.18 5.23
C LEU A 195 8.12 1.58 5.95
N ASP A 196 8.19 1.48 7.28
CA ASP A 196 9.41 1.81 8.01
C ASP A 196 10.60 0.98 7.45
N PRO A 197 11.75 1.58 7.13
CA PRO A 197 12.84 0.90 6.46
C PRO A 197 13.49 -0.22 7.30
N GLU A 198 13.39 -0.18 8.63
CA GLU A 198 14.01 -1.17 9.53
C GLU A 198 12.99 -2.13 10.16
N HIS A 199 11.78 -1.63 10.40
CA HIS A 199 10.75 -2.28 11.21
C HIS A 199 9.46 -2.54 10.45
N GLY A 200 9.27 -1.90 9.28
CA GLY A 200 8.07 -2.05 8.47
C GLY A 200 7.92 -3.46 7.93
N LEU A 201 6.69 -3.97 7.93
CA LEU A 201 6.39 -5.34 7.49
C LEU A 201 6.81 -5.60 6.03
N ARG A 202 6.82 -4.57 5.18
CA ARG A 202 7.22 -4.68 3.77
C ARG A 202 8.73 -4.49 3.54
N SER A 203 9.47 -4.10 4.56
CA SER A 203 10.93 -3.93 4.50
C SER A 203 11.70 -5.20 4.86
N ARG A 204 10.99 -6.29 5.19
CA ARG A 204 11.55 -7.59 5.53
C ARG A 204 11.19 -8.63 4.49
N ALA A 205 12.19 -9.33 3.96
CA ALA A 205 11.99 -10.47 3.08
C ALA A 205 11.81 -11.72 3.95
N CYS A 206 10.55 -12.01 4.30
CA CYS A 206 10.10 -13.12 5.14
C CYS A 206 10.54 -13.04 6.63
N ALA A 207 9.71 -13.63 7.50
CA ALA A 207 10.07 -13.94 8.88
C ALA A 207 10.77 -15.30 8.97
#